data_AF-A0A7Y8L7N5-F1
#
_entry.id   AF-A0A7Y8L7N5-F1
#
_cell.length_a   1.000
_cell.length_b   1.000
_cell.length_c   1.000
_cell.angle_alpha   90.00
_cell.angle_beta   90.00
_cell.angle_gamma   90.00
#
_symmetry.space_group_name_H-M   'P 1'
#
loop_
_entity.id
_entity.type
_entity.pdbx_description
1 polymer ?
#
loop_
_entity_poly.entity_id
_entity_poly.type
_entity_poly.pdbx_seq_one_letter_code
_entity_poly.pdbx_strand_id
1 'polypeptide(L)' 'MVCPDVAVSFLAEEKKYLIDYDHCKGCGICAVECPRSAMKLEEEKWNE' A
#
# COMPACT_ATOMS: atom_id res chain seq x y z
N MET A 1 4.62 -4.70 10.95
CA MET A 1 4.24 -5.27 9.65
C MET A 1 2.79 -4.87 9.39
N VAL A 2 2.54 -3.90 8.50
CA VAL A 2 1.19 -3.36 8.23
C VAL A 2 0.48 -4.15 7.14
N CYS A 3 1.21 -4.59 6.11
CA CYS A 3 0.67 -5.39 5.03
C CYS A 3 0.84 -6.89 5.35
N PRO A 4 -0.24 -7.69 5.35
CA PRO A 4 -0.15 -9.12 5.59
C PRO A 4 0.61 -9.86 4.47
N ASP A 5 0.54 -9.36 3.25
CA ASP A 5 1.19 -9.93 2.06
C ASP A 5 2.59 -9.35 1.78
N VAL A 6 3.14 -8.55 2.71
CA VAL A 6 4.49 -7.95 2.60
C VAL A 6 4.65 -7.03 1.38
N ALA A 7 3.56 -6.57 0.78
CA ALA A 7 3.58 -5.66 -0.38
C ALA A 7 3.91 -4.19 -0.01
N VAL A 8 4.12 -3.87 1.27
CA VAL A 8 4.45 -2.52 1.74
C VAL A 8 5.82 -2.52 2.42
N SER A 9 6.77 -1.78 1.85
CA SER A 9 8.16 -1.69 2.32
C SER A 9 8.51 -0.28 2.77
N PHE A 10 9.34 -0.15 3.83
CA PHE A 10 9.84 1.14 4.32
C PHE A 10 11.27 1.39 3.82
N LEU A 11 11.46 2.49 3.08
CA LEU A 11 12.76 2.97 2.66
C LEU A 11 13.31 3.97 3.70
N ALA A 12 14.27 3.52 4.51
CA ALA A 12 14.78 4.29 5.64
C ALA A 12 15.53 5.57 5.22
N GLU A 13 16.30 5.52 4.13
CA GLU A 13 17.07 6.66 3.63
C GLU A 13 16.16 7.81 3.17
N GLU A 14 15.05 7.48 2.51
CA GLU A 14 14.09 8.47 2.01
C GLU A 14 12.93 8.74 2.96
N LYS A 15 12.81 7.97 4.05
CA LYS A 15 11.67 7.99 4.98
C LYS A 15 10.32 7.85 4.28
N LYS A 16 10.24 6.96 3.28
CA LYS A 16 9.04 6.71 2.46
C LYS A 16 8.58 5.26 2.56
N TYR A 17 7.31 5.06 2.28
CA TYR A 17 6.76 3.73 2.04
C TYR A 17 6.60 3.51 0.53
N LEU A 18 6.97 2.32 0.06
CA LEU A 18 6.70 1.85 -1.29
C LEU A 18 5.67 0.72 -1.24
N ILE A 19 4.79 0.71 -2.23
CA ILE A 19 3.78 -0.32 -2.44
C ILE A 19 4.18 -1.07 -3.71
N ASP A 20 4.39 -2.38 -3.58
CA ASP A 20 4.50 -3.29 -4.71
C ASP A 20 3.09 -3.63 -5.20
N TYR A 21 2.67 -3.02 -6.31
CA TYR A 21 1.34 -3.20 -6.87
C TYR A 21 1.13 -4.58 -7.49
N ASP A 22 2.18 -5.27 -7.94
CA ASP A 22 2.08 -6.63 -8.49
C ASP A 22 1.77 -7.65 -7.39
N HIS A 23 2.28 -7.43 -6.18
CA HIS A 23 2.01 -8.26 -5.00
C HIS A 23 0.84 -7.75 -4.15
N CYS A 24 0.42 -6.50 -4.33
CA CYS A 24 -0.73 -5.93 -3.63
C CYS A 24 -2.02 -6.71 -3.97
N LYS A 25 -2.77 -7.12 -2.95
CA LYS A 25 -4.06 -7.82 -3.10
C LYS A 25 -5.28 -6.92 -2.85
N GLY A 26 -5.06 -5.62 -2.63
CA GLY A 26 -6.14 -4.67 -2.40
C GLY A 26 -6.89 -4.83 -1.07
N CYS A 27 -6.26 -5.36 -0.01
CA CYS A 27 -6.92 -5.56 1.29
C CYS A 27 -7.24 -4.26 2.05
N GLY A 28 -6.61 -3.14 1.70
CA GLY A 28 -6.90 -1.81 2.25
C GLY A 28 -6.37 -1.50 3.65
N ILE A 29 -5.76 -2.47 4.34
CA ILE A 29 -5.23 -2.29 5.72
C ILE A 29 -4.24 -1.12 5.79
N CYS A 30 -3.32 -1.00 4.83
CA CYS A 30 -2.34 0.09 4.81
C CYS A 30 -2.98 1.48 4.69
N ALA A 31 -4.11 1.60 3.99
CA ALA A 31 -4.84 2.86 3.85
C ALA A 31 -5.56 3.24 5.16
N VAL A 32 -6.11 2.26 5.88
CA VAL A 32 -6.82 2.47 7.16
C VAL A 32 -5.85 2.75 8.31
N GLU A 33 -4.78 1.96 8.41
CA GLU A 33 -3.82 2.04 9.51
C GLU A 33 -2.87 3.25 9.40
N CYS A 34 -2.82 3.91 8.24
CA CYS A 34 -1.94 5.06 8.06
C CYS A 34 -2.44 6.23 8.92
N PRO A 35 -1.71 6.65 9.98
CA PRO A 35 -2.15 7.73 10.87
C PRO A 35 -2.14 9.11 10.19
N ARG A 36 -1.54 9.18 9.00
CA ARG A 36 -1.44 10.39 8.18
C ARG A 36 -2.46 10.39 7.04
N SER A 37 -3.23 9.30 6.88
CA SER A 37 -4.15 9.10 5.74
C SER A 37 -3.48 9.41 4.40
N ALA A 38 -2.23 8.97 4.23
CA ALA A 38 -1.37 9.37 3.12
C ALA A 38 -1.69 8.67 1.78
N MET A 39 -2.59 7.69 1.80
CA MET A 39 -2.97 6.90 0.62
C MET A 39 -4.45 6.53 0.69
N LYS A 40 -5.04 6.20 -0.46
CA LYS A 40 -6.40 5.68 -0.59
C LYS A 40 -6.39 4.43 -1.47
N LEU A 41 -7.21 3.45 -1.12
CA LEU A 41 -7.44 2.28 -1.97
C LEU A 41 -8.53 2.62 -2.99
N GLU A 42 -8.25 2.39 -4.28
CA GLU A 42 -9.20 2.55 -5.38
C GLU A 42 -9.22 1.24 -6.18
N GLU A 43 -10.39 0.89 -6.74
CA GLU A 43 -10.51 -0.29 -7.60
C GLU A 43 -9.72 -0.10 -8.89
N GLU A 44 -8.95 -1.13 -9.24
CA GLU A 44 -8.26 -1.20 -10.52
C GLU A 44 -9.27 -1.29 -11.66
N LYS A 45 -9.25 -0.31 -12.56
CA LYS A 45 -10.07 -0.33 -13.77
C LYS A 45 -9.35 -1.18 -14.81
N TRP A 46 -9.90 -2.34 -15.12
CA TRP A 46 -9.46 -3.11 -16.27
C TRP A 46 -9.95 -2.41 -17.53
N ASN A 47 -9.01 -2.01 -18.39
CA ASN A 47 -9.34 -1.41 -19.68
C ASN A 47 -9.84 -2.54 -20.60
N GLU A 48 -11.09 -2.42 -21.05
CA GLU A 48 -11.74 -3.30 -22.03
C GLU A 48 -11.10 -3.20 -23.42
#